data_AF-A0A357JDD4-F1
#
_entry.id   AF-A0A357JDD4-F1
#
_cell.length_a   1.000
_cell.length_b   1.000
_cell.length_c   1.000
_cell.angle_alpha   90.00
_cell.angle_beta   90.00
_cell.angle_gamma   90.00
#
_symmetry.space_group_name_H-M   'P 1'
#
loop_
_entity.id
_entity.type
_entity.pdbx_description
1 polymer ?
#
loop_
_entity_poly.entity_id
_entity_poly.type
_entity_poly.pdbx_seq_one_letter_code
_entity_poly.pdbx_strand_id
1 'polypeptide(L)'
;MRSLAHIEKIVSISPIPGADNIESAYVLGWQLIIKKGEFKVGDLCVYIEIDSIVPNDDERFKFLESKNYRIKTMKLNKFNIISQGLALPVTLFPEVSYAKEGDDVTDLLRIKKAEDPEPVSSFQCTPTGRGKKGKGGKKNAFPNWIHKTDETRCENIPWILKDKQRFIATEKIDGTSTTFGVKRHKRFFFFNHYEFVVCSRNLLLDPVKDANSVYYQIYKKYNIKQVLTTLIKNNKKAHTIVIQGETFGEGLQ
;
A
#
# COMPACT_ATOMS: atom_id res chain seq x y z
N MET A 1 4.21 -2.92 -5.47
CA MET A 1 3.44 -3.24 -4.25
C MET A 1 4.35 -2.89 -3.10
N ARG A 2 3.85 -2.36 -1.97
CA ARG A 2 4.74 -2.13 -0.82
C ARG A 2 5.29 -3.49 -0.34
N SER A 3 6.53 -3.51 0.13
CA SER A 3 7.03 -4.67 0.88
C SER A 3 6.24 -4.79 2.19
N LEU A 4 5.92 -6.02 2.57
CA LEU A 4 5.13 -6.39 3.74
C LEU A 4 5.95 -7.21 4.73
N ALA A 5 7.04 -7.82 4.27
CA ALA A 5 7.97 -8.55 5.10
C ALA A 5 9.41 -8.30 4.68
N HIS A 6 10.24 -7.99 5.66
CA HIS A 6 11.62 -7.55 5.46
C HIS A 6 12.53 -8.26 6.46
N ILE A 7 13.80 -8.43 6.09
CA ILE A 7 14.83 -8.84 7.03
C ILE A 7 15.32 -7.61 7.77
N GLU A 8 15.16 -7.59 9.08
CA GLU A 8 15.49 -6.42 9.90
C GLU A 8 16.17 -6.81 11.20
N LYS A 9 16.83 -5.84 11.84
CA LYS A 9 17.45 -6.05 13.15
C LYS A 9 16.54 -5.67 14.30
N ILE A 10 16.70 -6.39 15.41
CA ILE A 10 16.18 -5.97 16.71
C ILE A 10 17.02 -4.79 17.20
N VAL A 11 16.42 -3.61 17.25
CA VAL A 11 17.06 -2.33 17.59
C VAL A 11 17.24 -2.18 19.10
N SER A 12 16.23 -2.56 19.87
CA SER A 12 16.26 -2.52 21.34
C SER A 12 15.29 -3.53 21.92
N ILE A 13 15.57 -3.95 23.16
CA ILE A 13 14.70 -4.82 23.96
C ILE A 13 14.60 -4.22 25.36
N SER A 14 13.39 -4.13 25.89
CA SER A 14 13.09 -3.62 27.23
C SER A 14 12.08 -4.54 27.92
N PRO A 15 12.22 -4.77 29.25
CA PRO A 15 11.23 -5.52 30.00
C PRO A 15 9.87 -4.79 29.98
N ILE A 16 8.79 -5.55 29.99
CA ILE A 16 7.43 -5.02 30.15
C ILE A 16 7.07 -5.08 31.63
N PRO A 17 6.82 -3.95 32.32
CA PRO A 17 6.49 -3.96 33.74
C PRO A 17 5.32 -4.89 34.07
N GLY A 18 5.54 -5.84 34.99
CA GLY A 18 4.53 -6.81 35.43
C GLY A 18 4.34 -8.03 34.51
N ALA A 19 5.12 -8.16 33.44
CA ALA A 19 5.07 -9.33 32.55
C ALA A 19 6.33 -10.20 32.70
N ASP A 20 6.12 -11.49 32.96
CA ASP A 20 7.24 -12.41 33.24
C ASP A 20 7.81 -13.07 31.98
N ASN A 21 6.95 -13.30 30.97
CA ASN A 21 7.26 -14.15 29.80
C ASN A 21 7.41 -13.39 28.48
N ILE A 22 7.24 -12.07 28.49
CA ILE A 22 7.25 -11.24 27.30
C ILE A 22 8.07 -9.97 27.51
N GLU A 23 8.64 -9.46 26.42
CA GLU A 23 9.45 -8.25 26.39
C GLU A 23 8.99 -7.35 25.24
N SER A 24 9.29 -6.06 25.36
CA SER A 24 9.05 -5.09 24.28
C SER A 24 10.32 -5.03 23.44
N ALA A 25 10.19 -5.22 22.13
CA ALA A 25 11.28 -5.02 21.19
C ALA A 25 10.96 -3.91 20.21
N TYR A 26 11.99 -3.26 19.68
CA TYR A 26 11.86 -2.38 18.53
C TYR A 26 12.53 -2.99 17.30
N VAL A 27 11.83 -2.91 16.17
CA VAL A 27 12.37 -3.20 14.84
C VAL A 27 12.11 -1.98 13.98
N LEU A 28 13.16 -1.38 13.43
CA LEU A 28 13.10 -0.04 12.85
C LEU A 28 12.44 0.95 13.85
N GLY A 29 11.34 1.60 13.48
CA GLY A 29 10.54 2.46 14.36
C GLY A 29 9.32 1.76 15.00
N TRP A 30 9.12 0.46 14.77
CA TRP A 30 7.96 -0.29 15.25
C TRP A 30 8.19 -0.89 16.63
N GLN A 31 7.18 -0.79 17.50
CA GLN A 31 7.15 -1.49 18.79
C GLN A 31 6.43 -2.82 18.65
N LEU A 32 7.06 -3.90 19.12
CA LEU A 32 6.53 -5.26 19.13
C LEU A 32 6.60 -5.89 20.52
N ILE A 33 5.75 -6.88 20.75
CA ILE A 33 5.87 -7.81 21.87
C ILE A 33 6.52 -9.11 21.36
N ILE A 34 7.61 -9.51 21.99
CA ILE A 34 8.33 -10.76 21.73
C ILE A 34 8.31 -11.66 22.98
N LYS A 35 8.59 -12.95 22.82
CA LYS A 35 8.81 -13.82 23.99
C LYS A 35 10.14 -13.46 24.65
N LYS A 36 10.17 -13.55 25.98
CA LYS A 36 11.38 -13.27 26.74
C LYS A 36 12.52 -14.20 26.33
N GLY A 37 13.66 -13.62 25.99
CA GLY A 37 14.85 -14.37 25.54
C GLY A 37 14.76 -14.96 24.12
N GLU A 38 13.73 -14.62 23.33
CA GLU A 38 13.61 -15.05 21.94
C GLU A 38 14.63 -14.38 21.01
N PHE A 39 15.03 -13.15 21.37
CA PHE A 39 15.99 -12.34 20.63
C PHE A 39 17.00 -11.68 21.54
N LYS A 40 18.12 -11.26 20.95
CA LYS A 40 19.08 -10.30 21.49
C LYS A 40 19.12 -9.06 20.58
N VAL A 41 19.51 -7.93 21.16
CA VAL A 41 19.74 -6.70 20.38
C VAL A 41 20.79 -6.96 19.30
N GLY A 42 20.48 -6.59 18.06
CA GLY A 42 21.30 -6.83 16.88
C GLY A 42 21.00 -8.12 16.12
N ASP A 43 20.18 -9.03 16.67
CA ASP A 43 19.75 -10.23 15.94
C ASP A 43 18.91 -9.86 14.72
N LEU A 44 19.07 -10.65 13.64
CA LEU A 44 18.22 -10.56 12.46
C LEU A 44 16.90 -11.28 12.70
N CYS A 45 15.82 -10.69 12.22
CA CYS A 45 14.47 -11.24 12.22
C CYS A 45 13.81 -11.04 10.85
N VAL A 46 12.84 -11.91 10.55
CA VAL A 46 11.81 -11.61 9.55
C VAL A 46 10.77 -10.74 10.23
N TYR A 47 10.74 -9.45 9.89
CA TYR A 47 9.71 -8.52 10.34
C TYR A 47 8.55 -8.51 9.34
N ILE A 48 7.34 -8.76 9.81
CA ILE A 48 6.11 -8.78 9.02
C ILE A 48 5.23 -7.61 9.50
N GLU A 49 4.93 -6.68 8.60
CA GLU A 49 4.17 -5.46 8.89
C GLU A 49 2.69 -5.75 9.21
N ILE A 50 2.04 -4.78 9.85
CA ILE A 50 0.58 -4.73 9.96
C ILE A 50 -0.11 -4.68 8.59
N ASP A 51 -1.35 -5.14 8.55
CA ASP A 51 -2.15 -5.37 7.33
C ASP A 51 -1.56 -6.45 6.41
N SER A 52 -0.77 -7.36 6.95
CA SER A 52 -0.29 -8.53 6.24
C SER A 52 -1.19 -9.74 6.53
N ILE A 53 -1.36 -10.60 5.54
CA ILE A 53 -1.97 -11.93 5.64
C ILE A 53 -0.87 -12.93 5.33
N VAL A 54 -0.55 -13.79 6.29
CA VAL A 54 0.45 -14.84 6.17
C VAL A 54 -0.19 -16.14 5.65
N PRO A 55 0.58 -17.04 5.01
CA PRO A 55 0.05 -18.32 4.52
C PRO A 55 -0.57 -19.16 5.65
N ASN A 56 -1.79 -19.66 5.43
CA ASN A 56 -2.50 -20.50 6.39
C ASN A 56 -2.10 -21.98 6.34
N ASP A 57 -1.35 -22.37 5.31
CA ASP A 57 -0.78 -23.71 5.10
C ASP A 57 0.63 -23.84 5.68
N ASP A 58 1.12 -22.81 6.37
CA ASP A 58 2.47 -22.74 6.92
C ASP A 58 2.42 -22.82 8.46
N GLU A 59 2.94 -23.92 9.00
CA GLU A 59 2.89 -24.26 10.43
C GLU A 59 3.54 -23.17 11.31
N ARG A 60 4.51 -22.41 10.77
CA ARG A 60 5.17 -21.29 11.48
C ARG A 60 4.18 -20.24 11.94
N PHE A 61 3.06 -20.09 11.22
CA PHE A 61 2.03 -19.08 11.48
C PHE A 61 0.76 -19.62 12.14
N LYS A 62 0.72 -20.91 12.51
CA LYS A 62 -0.48 -21.55 13.07
C LYS A 62 -1.04 -20.87 14.31
N PHE A 63 -0.18 -20.24 15.12
CA PHE A 63 -0.61 -19.48 16.30
C PHE A 63 -1.50 -18.26 15.94
N LEU A 64 -1.54 -17.85 14.66
CA LEU A 64 -2.40 -16.78 14.14
C LEU A 64 -3.75 -17.28 13.61
N GLU A 65 -4.08 -18.57 13.73
CA GLU A 65 -5.35 -19.14 13.25
C GLU A 65 -6.55 -18.39 13.84
N SER A 66 -6.54 -18.12 15.15
CA SER A 66 -7.59 -17.33 15.84
C SER A 66 -7.73 -15.88 15.34
N LYS A 67 -6.74 -15.39 14.57
CA LYS A 67 -6.71 -14.06 13.96
C LYS A 67 -6.87 -14.12 12.44
N ASN A 68 -7.32 -15.26 11.91
CA ASN A 68 -7.45 -15.52 10.47
C ASN A 68 -6.14 -15.22 9.71
N TYR A 69 -5.00 -15.51 10.32
CA TYR A 69 -3.67 -15.29 9.74
C TYR A 69 -3.40 -13.82 9.34
N ARG A 70 -4.16 -12.86 9.90
CA ARG A 70 -3.98 -11.42 9.64
C ARG A 70 -3.19 -10.76 10.77
N ILE A 71 -2.11 -10.09 10.42
CA ILE A 71 -1.32 -9.26 11.33
C ILE A 71 -2.01 -7.91 11.47
N LYS A 72 -2.39 -7.57 12.71
CA LYS A 72 -3.03 -6.30 13.07
C LYS A 72 -2.29 -5.69 14.24
N THR A 73 -2.46 -4.38 14.42
CA THR A 73 -2.13 -3.73 15.68
C THR A 73 -2.85 -4.41 16.82
N MET A 74 -2.11 -4.81 17.85
CA MET A 74 -2.63 -5.40 19.08
C MET A 74 -2.30 -4.46 20.24
N LYS A 75 -3.28 -4.24 21.12
CA LYS A 75 -3.05 -3.60 22.42
C LYS A 75 -3.27 -4.60 23.53
N LEU A 76 -2.24 -4.85 24.33
CA LEU A 76 -2.34 -5.71 25.50
C LEU A 76 -2.68 -4.87 26.72
N ASN A 77 -3.98 -4.72 26.98
CA ASN A 77 -4.53 -3.80 27.99
C ASN A 77 -3.93 -4.00 29.39
N LYS A 78 -3.64 -5.25 29.79
CA LYS A 78 -3.05 -5.59 31.10
C LYS A 78 -1.76 -4.82 31.40
N PHE A 79 -0.94 -4.56 30.38
CA PHE A 79 0.34 -3.85 30.51
C PHE A 79 0.35 -2.50 29.77
N ASN A 80 -0.80 -2.09 29.23
CA ASN A 80 -0.96 -0.88 28.39
C ASN A 80 0.11 -0.75 27.28
N ILE A 81 0.44 -1.85 26.63
CA ILE A 81 1.47 -1.91 25.58
C ILE A 81 0.84 -2.19 24.21
N ILE A 82 1.40 -1.58 23.17
CA ILE A 82 1.00 -1.77 21.78
C ILE A 82 2.06 -2.64 21.08
N SER A 83 1.59 -3.54 20.22
CA SER A 83 2.41 -4.38 19.34
C SER A 83 1.94 -4.19 17.90
N GLN A 84 2.86 -3.79 17.01
CA GLN A 84 2.58 -3.50 15.60
C GLN A 84 3.52 -4.31 14.70
N GLY A 85 2.96 -5.37 14.12
CA GLY A 85 3.69 -6.31 13.30
C GLY A 85 4.08 -7.56 14.09
N LEU A 86 4.90 -8.39 13.46
CA LEU A 86 5.39 -9.66 13.99
C LEU A 86 6.88 -9.80 13.62
N ALA A 87 7.73 -10.08 14.59
CA ALA A 87 9.12 -10.44 14.36
C ALA A 87 9.30 -11.93 14.66
N LEU A 88 9.91 -12.67 13.73
CA LEU A 88 10.25 -14.07 13.89
C LEU A 88 11.74 -14.30 13.60
N PRO A 89 12.44 -15.19 14.34
CA PRO A 89 13.85 -15.48 14.07
C PRO A 89 14.06 -15.97 12.63
N VAL A 90 15.10 -15.47 11.96
CA VAL A 90 15.45 -15.91 10.59
C VAL A 90 15.73 -17.41 10.50
N THR A 91 16.08 -18.06 11.61
CA THR A 91 16.29 -19.52 11.70
C THR A 91 15.04 -20.33 11.42
N LEU A 92 13.84 -19.75 11.56
CA LEU A 92 12.57 -20.39 11.19
C LEU A 92 12.34 -20.38 9.67
N PHE A 93 13.18 -19.69 8.90
CA PHE A 93 13.02 -19.47 7.47
C PHE A 93 14.30 -19.88 6.72
N PRO A 94 14.54 -21.18 6.50
CA PRO A 94 15.70 -21.65 5.73
C PRO A 94 15.81 -20.99 4.34
N GLU A 95 14.67 -20.67 3.73
CA GLU A 95 14.56 -20.01 2.43
C GLU A 95 15.06 -18.56 2.40
N VAL A 96 15.22 -17.89 3.56
CA VAL A 96 15.78 -16.53 3.67
C VAL A 96 17.19 -16.51 4.25
N SER A 97 17.85 -17.65 4.41
CA SER A 97 19.17 -17.77 5.05
C SER A 97 20.28 -16.92 4.42
N TYR A 98 20.16 -16.56 3.13
CA TYR A 98 21.09 -15.70 2.40
C TYR A 98 20.74 -14.21 2.45
N ALA A 99 19.55 -13.87 2.96
CA ALA A 99 19.02 -12.52 2.95
C ALA A 99 19.71 -11.65 4.01
N LYS A 100 19.84 -10.36 3.70
CA LYS A 100 20.52 -9.34 4.51
C LYS A 100 19.50 -8.33 5.02
N GLU A 101 19.91 -7.57 6.03
CA GLU A 101 19.12 -6.43 6.54
C GLU A 101 18.66 -5.52 5.39
N GLY A 102 17.36 -5.22 5.35
CA GLY A 102 16.68 -4.45 4.31
C GLY A 102 16.13 -5.26 3.13
N ASP A 103 16.42 -6.57 3.03
CA ASP A 103 15.89 -7.39 1.94
C ASP A 103 14.38 -7.64 2.08
N ASP A 104 13.64 -7.38 0.99
CA ASP A 104 12.21 -7.71 0.86
C ASP A 104 12.05 -9.22 0.62
N VAL A 105 11.35 -9.89 1.53
CA VAL A 105 11.04 -11.33 1.49
C VAL A 105 9.54 -11.59 1.34
N THR A 106 8.74 -10.57 1.01
CA THR A 106 7.27 -10.62 0.91
C THR A 106 6.79 -11.71 -0.03
N ASP A 107 7.25 -11.68 -1.28
CA ASP A 107 6.83 -12.62 -2.32
C ASP A 107 7.33 -14.04 -2.03
N LEU A 108 8.58 -14.15 -1.54
CA LEU A 108 9.21 -15.42 -1.18
C LEU A 108 8.42 -16.14 -0.07
N LEU A 109 7.97 -15.40 0.94
CA LEU A 109 7.17 -15.92 2.05
C LEU A 109 5.66 -15.96 1.76
N ARG A 110 5.23 -15.63 0.53
CA ARG A 110 3.83 -15.64 0.08
C ARG A 110 2.92 -14.72 0.92
N ILE A 111 3.48 -13.64 1.47
CA ILE A 111 2.75 -12.70 2.32
C ILE A 111 1.94 -11.74 1.45
N LYS A 112 0.67 -11.56 1.80
CA LYS A 112 -0.28 -10.74 1.03
C LYS A 112 -0.75 -9.55 1.84
N LYS A 113 -1.10 -8.46 1.17
CA LYS A 113 -1.73 -7.32 1.83
C LYS A 113 -3.19 -7.66 2.14
N ALA A 114 -3.64 -7.37 3.35
CA ALA A 114 -5.05 -7.34 3.67
C ALA A 114 -5.70 -6.17 2.93
N GLU A 115 -6.65 -6.47 2.05
CA GLU A 115 -7.50 -5.48 1.41
C GLU A 115 -8.80 -5.38 2.19
N ASP A 116 -9.22 -4.16 2.51
CA ASP A 116 -10.59 -3.94 2.95
C ASP A 116 -11.50 -3.99 1.72
N PRO A 117 -12.73 -4.53 1.84
CA PRO A 117 -13.63 -4.64 0.69
C PRO A 117 -13.88 -3.25 0.10
N GLU A 118 -13.61 -3.07 -1.19
CA GLU A 118 -13.93 -1.79 -1.85
C GLU A 118 -15.44 -1.51 -1.72
N PRO A 119 -15.85 -0.28 -1.36
CA PRO A 119 -17.24 0.05 -1.11
C PRO A 119 -18.13 -0.34 -2.30
N VAL A 120 -19.21 -1.05 -2.00
CA VAL A 120 -20.11 -1.76 -2.92
C VAL A 120 -20.77 -0.84 -3.97
N SER A 121 -20.74 0.48 -3.79
CA SER A 121 -21.21 1.44 -4.81
C SER A 121 -20.32 1.46 -6.07
N SER A 122 -19.16 0.81 -6.04
CA SER A 122 -18.31 0.53 -7.20
C SER A 122 -18.77 -0.65 -8.06
N PHE A 123 -19.80 -1.42 -7.64
CA PHE A 123 -20.27 -2.63 -8.32
C PHE A 123 -21.76 -2.59 -8.68
N GLN A 124 -22.09 -1.89 -9.78
CA GLN A 124 -23.14 -2.36 -10.68
C GLN A 124 -22.58 -2.46 -12.09
N CYS A 125 -21.72 -3.47 -12.31
CA CYS A 125 -21.47 -4.00 -13.63
C CYS A 125 -22.00 -5.43 -13.65
N THR A 126 -23.24 -5.61 -14.12
CA THR A 126 -23.69 -6.92 -14.58
C THR A 126 -22.85 -7.29 -15.82
N PRO A 127 -22.26 -8.51 -15.88
CA PRO A 127 -21.46 -8.89 -17.03
C PRO A 127 -22.40 -9.24 -18.19
N THR A 128 -22.79 -8.25 -19.00
CA THR A 128 -23.42 -8.50 -20.29
C THR A 128 -22.36 -8.46 -21.40
N GLY A 129 -22.12 -9.62 -22.01
CA GLY A 129 -21.43 -9.72 -23.31
C GLY A 129 -20.18 -10.59 -23.34
N ARG A 130 -20.33 -11.79 -23.91
CA ARG A 130 -19.22 -12.64 -24.40
C ARG A 130 -18.51 -11.94 -25.57
N GLY A 131 -17.47 -11.16 -25.27
CA GLY A 131 -16.57 -10.56 -26.27
C GLY A 131 -15.29 -11.38 -26.46
N LYS A 132 -14.92 -11.67 -27.71
CA LYS A 132 -13.74 -12.45 -28.13
C LYS A 132 -12.44 -12.05 -27.41
N LYS A 133 -11.70 -13.06 -26.91
CA LYS A 133 -10.35 -12.95 -26.34
C LYS A 133 -9.34 -12.52 -27.42
N GLY A 134 -8.93 -11.26 -27.40
CA GLY A 134 -7.73 -10.77 -28.09
C GLY A 134 -6.47 -10.99 -27.23
N LYS A 135 -5.35 -11.29 -27.88
CA LYS A 135 -4.03 -11.51 -27.26
C LYS A 135 -3.49 -10.24 -26.58
N GLY A 136 -3.05 -10.36 -25.31
CA GLY A 136 -1.81 -9.72 -24.85
C GLY A 136 -1.86 -8.38 -24.09
N GLY A 137 -2.79 -8.18 -23.14
CA GLY A 137 -2.70 -7.08 -22.17
C GLY A 137 -3.91 -7.08 -21.23
N LYS A 138 -3.72 -6.87 -19.93
CA LYS A 138 -4.85 -6.65 -19.01
C LYS A 138 -5.58 -5.38 -19.45
N LYS A 139 -6.73 -5.54 -20.11
CA LYS A 139 -7.69 -4.43 -20.32
C LYS A 139 -7.90 -3.81 -18.94
N ASN A 140 -7.58 -2.53 -18.76
CA ASN A 140 -7.75 -1.75 -17.52
C ASN A 140 -6.57 -1.76 -16.52
N ALA A 141 -5.35 -2.13 -16.91
CA ALA A 141 -4.18 -1.92 -16.05
C ALA A 141 -3.95 -0.43 -15.75
N PHE A 142 -3.53 -0.12 -14.51
CA PHE A 142 -3.11 1.23 -14.13
C PHE A 142 -2.00 1.73 -15.09
N PRO A 143 -2.08 2.97 -15.60
CA PRO A 143 -1.14 3.44 -16.60
C PRO A 143 0.31 3.46 -16.07
N ASN A 144 1.24 2.87 -16.81
CA ASN A 144 2.66 2.78 -16.41
C ASN A 144 3.40 4.12 -16.37
N TRP A 145 2.80 5.19 -16.92
CA TRP A 145 3.35 6.54 -16.92
C TRP A 145 2.86 7.40 -15.74
N ILE A 146 2.12 6.78 -14.81
CA ILE A 146 1.63 7.40 -13.59
C ILE A 146 2.22 6.64 -12.40
N HIS A 147 2.78 7.37 -11.43
CA HIS A 147 3.21 6.79 -10.16
C HIS A 147 2.00 6.51 -9.27
N LYS A 148 2.02 5.42 -8.50
CA LYS A 148 0.97 5.16 -7.50
C LYS A 148 1.14 6.08 -6.29
N THR A 149 0.05 6.29 -5.56
CA THR A 149 -0.01 7.14 -4.36
C THR A 149 0.36 6.38 -3.08
N ASP A 150 1.18 5.34 -3.18
CA ASP A 150 1.63 4.60 -2.01
C ASP A 150 2.74 5.41 -1.33
N GLU A 151 2.59 5.69 -0.04
CA GLU A 151 3.60 6.38 0.78
C GLU A 151 4.18 5.43 1.82
N THR A 152 5.47 5.60 2.13
CA THR A 152 6.17 4.80 3.13
C THR A 152 5.83 5.29 4.54
N ARG A 153 5.58 4.35 5.46
CA ARG A 153 5.36 4.65 6.88
C ARG A 153 6.64 5.14 7.54
N CYS A 154 6.56 6.14 8.41
CA CYS A 154 7.75 6.74 9.02
C CYS A 154 8.52 5.75 9.91
N GLU A 155 7.84 4.76 10.47
CA GLU A 155 8.43 3.67 11.24
C GLU A 155 9.33 2.76 10.39
N ASN A 156 9.11 2.67 9.07
CA ASN A 156 10.01 1.94 8.16
C ASN A 156 11.24 2.76 7.76
N ILE A 157 11.20 4.08 7.99
CA ILE A 157 12.27 5.01 7.60
C ILE A 157 12.66 5.91 8.77
N PRO A 158 12.99 5.39 9.96
CA PRO A 158 13.16 6.19 11.17
C PRO A 158 14.25 7.27 11.05
N TRP A 159 15.19 7.12 10.10
CA TRP A 159 16.17 8.15 9.78
C TRP A 159 15.55 9.46 9.27
N ILE A 160 14.33 9.43 8.71
CA ILE A 160 13.63 10.62 8.21
C ILE A 160 13.41 11.65 9.34
N LEU A 161 13.29 11.19 10.58
CA LEU A 161 13.11 12.06 11.75
C LEU A 161 14.38 12.87 12.09
N LYS A 162 15.52 12.52 11.50
CA LYS A 162 16.79 13.26 11.61
C LYS A 162 16.96 14.28 10.49
N ASP A 163 16.12 14.22 9.44
CA ASP A 163 16.16 15.18 8.35
C ASP A 163 15.65 16.55 8.84
N LYS A 164 16.45 17.59 8.61
CA LYS A 164 16.15 18.97 9.01
C LYS A 164 15.56 19.80 7.88
N GLN A 165 15.33 19.20 6.71
CA GLN A 165 14.64 19.87 5.61
C GLN A 165 13.22 20.25 6.00
N ARG A 166 12.65 21.24 5.30
CA ARG A 166 11.27 21.66 5.51
C ARG A 166 10.34 20.72 4.79
N PHE A 167 9.39 20.15 5.53
CA PHE A 167 8.32 19.31 5.00
C PHE A 167 7.01 20.09 4.91
N ILE A 168 6.18 19.73 3.92
CA ILE A 168 4.79 20.17 3.86
C ILE A 168 3.96 19.12 4.60
N ALA A 169 3.39 19.51 5.74
CA ALA A 169 2.48 18.64 6.48
C ALA A 169 1.07 18.76 5.90
N THR A 170 0.47 17.62 5.56
CA THR A 170 -0.91 17.52 5.07
C THR A 170 -1.66 16.48 5.88
N GLU A 171 -2.96 16.70 6.09
CA GLU A 171 -3.82 15.68 6.68
C GLU A 171 -3.95 14.47 5.76
N LYS A 172 -3.79 13.27 6.31
CA LYS A 172 -4.07 12.03 5.58
C LYS A 172 -5.57 11.75 5.67
N ILE A 173 -6.29 12.05 4.61
CA ILE A 173 -7.70 11.73 4.47
C ILE A 173 -7.90 10.22 4.29
N ASP A 174 -8.97 9.69 4.88
CA ASP A 174 -9.40 8.30 4.73
C ASP A 174 -10.52 8.25 3.69
N GLY A 175 -10.28 7.54 2.58
CA GLY A 175 -11.17 7.51 1.43
C GLY A 175 -10.63 6.55 0.37
N THR A 176 -10.77 6.92 -0.90
CA THR A 176 -10.21 6.14 -2.01
C THR A 176 -9.29 6.96 -2.91
N SER A 177 -8.10 6.42 -3.15
CA SER A 177 -7.09 6.97 -4.06
C SER A 177 -7.69 7.14 -5.46
N THR A 178 -7.68 8.39 -5.92
CA THR A 178 -8.26 8.82 -7.19
C THR A 178 -7.19 9.52 -8.01
N THR A 179 -7.04 9.11 -9.26
CA THR A 179 -6.09 9.71 -10.18
C THR A 179 -6.76 10.15 -11.47
N PHE A 180 -6.51 11.39 -11.87
CA PHE A 180 -6.85 11.93 -13.17
C PHE A 180 -5.59 12.32 -13.92
N GLY A 181 -5.44 11.86 -15.16
CA GLY A 181 -4.24 12.12 -15.95
C GLY A 181 -4.57 12.58 -17.36
N VAL A 182 -3.68 13.38 -17.92
CA VAL A 182 -3.63 13.66 -19.37
C VAL A 182 -2.22 13.44 -19.89
N LYS A 183 -2.09 12.70 -20.99
CA LYS A 183 -0.83 12.47 -21.70
C LYS A 183 -0.92 13.02 -23.11
N ARG A 184 0.05 13.87 -23.47
CA ARG A 184 0.20 14.42 -24.81
C ARG A 184 0.98 13.44 -25.68
N HIS A 185 0.36 13.05 -26.79
CA HIS A 185 0.99 12.30 -27.85
C HIS A 185 1.22 13.21 -29.05
N LYS A 186 2.45 13.23 -29.55
CA LYS A 186 2.75 13.90 -30.81
C LYS A 186 2.22 13.02 -31.95
N ARG A 187 1.29 13.54 -32.74
CA ARG A 187 0.88 12.88 -33.99
C ARG A 187 1.59 13.55 -35.17
N PHE A 188 1.83 12.77 -36.23
CA PHE A 188 2.41 13.27 -37.47
C PHE A 188 1.50 14.35 -38.08
N PHE A 189 2.08 15.47 -38.56
CA PHE A 189 1.39 16.61 -39.21
C PHE A 189 0.56 17.59 -38.32
N PHE A 190 1.13 18.10 -37.23
CA PHE A 190 0.70 19.31 -36.47
C PHE A 190 -0.37 19.21 -35.38
N PHE A 191 -1.10 18.10 -35.22
CA PHE A 191 -2.08 17.98 -34.13
C PHE A 191 -1.61 17.10 -32.98
N ASN A 192 -1.59 17.66 -31.76
CA ASN A 192 -1.40 16.88 -30.54
C ASN A 192 -2.66 16.08 -30.22
N HIS A 193 -2.49 14.80 -29.92
CA HIS A 193 -3.53 13.98 -29.32
C HIS A 193 -3.37 14.00 -27.80
N TYR A 194 -4.48 14.09 -27.07
CA TYR A 194 -4.48 14.10 -25.60
C TYR A 194 -5.25 12.88 -25.10
N GLU A 195 -4.53 11.95 -24.49
CA GLU A 195 -5.09 10.78 -23.84
C GLU A 195 -5.50 11.16 -22.41
N PHE A 196 -6.77 11.02 -22.06
CA PHE A 196 -7.26 11.26 -20.70
C PHE A 196 -7.52 9.93 -20.01
N VAL A 197 -7.14 9.86 -18.74
CA VAL A 197 -7.35 8.68 -17.90
C VAL A 197 -8.01 9.07 -16.58
N VAL A 198 -8.91 8.20 -16.13
CA VAL A 198 -9.50 8.22 -14.79
C VAL A 198 -9.14 6.88 -14.16
N CYS A 199 -8.53 6.90 -12.99
CA CYS A 199 -8.05 5.69 -12.33
C CYS A 199 -8.49 5.65 -10.88
N SER A 200 -8.84 4.44 -10.41
CA SER A 200 -8.80 4.09 -9.00
C SER A 200 -7.33 3.84 -8.57
N ARG A 201 -7.12 3.34 -7.35
CA ARG A 201 -5.77 2.96 -6.86
C ARG A 201 -5.02 2.00 -7.79
N ASN A 202 -5.73 1.08 -8.43
CA ASN A 202 -5.12 -0.06 -9.12
C ASN A 202 -5.53 -0.22 -10.59
N LEU A 203 -6.58 0.46 -11.04
CA LEU A 203 -7.19 0.21 -12.35
C LEU A 203 -7.42 1.50 -13.13
N LEU A 204 -7.24 1.41 -14.45
CA LEU A 204 -7.76 2.38 -15.39
C LEU A 204 -9.26 2.11 -15.59
N LEU A 205 -10.09 3.11 -15.37
CA LEU A 205 -11.55 2.98 -15.47
C LEU A 205 -12.03 3.20 -16.90
N ASP A 206 -13.11 2.50 -17.26
CA ASP A 206 -13.78 2.59 -18.54
C ASP A 206 -14.84 3.71 -18.50
N PRO A 207 -14.81 4.68 -19.42
CA PRO A 207 -15.71 5.84 -19.37
C PRO A 207 -17.19 5.50 -19.59
N VAL A 208 -17.51 4.33 -20.13
CA VAL A 208 -18.88 3.88 -20.37
C VAL A 208 -19.33 3.00 -19.21
N LYS A 209 -18.54 1.98 -18.85
CA LYS A 209 -18.92 1.03 -17.80
C LYS A 209 -18.87 1.64 -16.40
N ASP A 210 -17.90 2.50 -16.16
CA ASP A 210 -17.67 3.12 -14.84
C ASP A 210 -18.23 4.55 -14.78
N ALA A 211 -19.09 4.94 -15.73
CA ALA A 211 -19.62 6.31 -15.87
C ALA A 211 -20.34 6.84 -14.61
N ASN A 212 -20.88 5.93 -13.79
CA ASN A 212 -21.60 6.20 -12.55
C ASN A 212 -20.73 6.03 -11.30
N SER A 213 -19.48 5.59 -11.44
CA SER A 213 -18.54 5.47 -10.31
C SER A 213 -18.25 6.83 -9.69
N VAL A 214 -17.89 6.84 -8.40
CA VAL A 214 -17.50 8.06 -7.70
C VAL A 214 -16.39 8.83 -8.45
N TYR A 215 -15.44 8.11 -9.04
CA TYR A 215 -14.34 8.70 -9.79
C TYR A 215 -14.83 9.54 -10.98
N TYR A 216 -15.79 9.02 -11.75
CA TYR A 216 -16.37 9.76 -12.88
C TYR A 216 -17.37 10.84 -12.44
N GLN A 217 -18.03 10.68 -11.28
CA GLN A 217 -18.83 11.75 -10.68
C GLN A 217 -17.95 12.96 -10.31
N ILE A 218 -16.80 12.73 -9.65
CA ILE A 218 -15.81 13.77 -9.33
C ILE A 218 -15.21 14.38 -10.60
N TYR A 219 -14.84 13.54 -11.59
CA TYR A 219 -14.33 13.98 -12.89
C TYR A 219 -15.28 14.99 -13.57
N LYS A 220 -16.59 14.71 -13.56
CA LYS A 220 -17.64 15.56 -14.13
C LYS A 220 -17.87 16.80 -13.26
N LYS A 221 -18.06 16.63 -11.95
CA LYS A 221 -18.36 17.71 -10.98
C LYS A 221 -17.34 18.85 -11.05
N TYR A 222 -16.05 18.52 -11.12
CA TYR A 222 -14.97 19.50 -11.16
C TYR A 222 -14.45 19.79 -12.57
N ASN A 223 -15.12 19.28 -13.60
CA ASN A 223 -14.76 19.50 -15.00
C ASN A 223 -13.27 19.22 -15.29
N ILE A 224 -12.79 18.09 -14.75
CA ILE A 224 -11.36 17.75 -14.71
C ILE A 224 -10.75 17.69 -16.12
N LYS A 225 -11.52 17.23 -17.12
CA LYS A 225 -11.09 17.21 -18.52
C LYS A 225 -10.62 18.57 -18.99
N GLN A 226 -11.44 19.60 -18.77
CA GLN A 226 -11.14 20.95 -19.25
C GLN A 226 -9.95 21.52 -18.49
N VAL A 227 -9.92 21.36 -17.15
CA VAL A 227 -8.80 21.81 -16.31
C VAL A 227 -7.47 21.22 -16.80
N LEU A 228 -7.39 19.90 -16.92
CA LEU A 228 -6.19 19.21 -17.39
C LEU A 228 -5.81 19.60 -18.81
N THR A 229 -6.79 19.75 -19.71
CA THR A 229 -6.56 20.21 -21.09
C THR A 229 -5.92 21.58 -21.12
N THR A 230 -6.44 22.53 -20.34
CA THR A 230 -5.94 23.90 -20.26
C THR A 230 -4.51 23.91 -19.72
N LEU A 231 -4.27 23.21 -18.61
CA LEU A 231 -2.94 23.12 -18.01
C LEU A 231 -1.91 22.54 -18.98
N ILE A 232 -2.23 21.42 -19.65
CA ILE A 232 -1.27 20.78 -20.55
C ILE A 232 -1.08 21.59 -21.82
N LYS A 233 -2.09 22.28 -22.36
CA LYS A 233 -1.89 23.15 -23.54
C LYS A 233 -1.05 24.38 -23.21
N ASN A 234 -1.24 24.97 -22.03
CA ASN A 234 -0.47 26.13 -21.57
C ASN A 234 0.98 25.76 -21.22
N ASN A 235 1.23 24.51 -20.81
CA ASN A 235 2.58 24.03 -20.53
C ASN A 235 3.14 23.23 -21.73
N LYS A 236 3.78 23.92 -22.68
CA LYS A 236 4.37 23.27 -23.87
C LYS A 236 5.44 22.22 -23.54
N LYS A 237 6.13 22.34 -22.39
CA LYS A 237 7.16 21.38 -21.94
C LYS A 237 6.55 20.12 -21.33
N ALA A 238 5.43 20.21 -20.64
CA ALA A 238 4.76 19.07 -20.04
C ALA A 238 4.26 18.07 -21.10
N HIS A 239 4.68 16.82 -20.97
CA HIS A 239 4.19 15.70 -21.77
C HIS A 239 3.04 14.96 -21.07
N THR A 240 2.99 15.07 -19.73
CA THR A 240 1.94 14.53 -18.88
C THR A 240 1.58 15.57 -17.83
N ILE A 241 0.31 15.58 -17.41
CA ILE A 241 -0.16 16.24 -16.19
C ILE A 241 -1.05 15.26 -15.47
N VAL A 242 -0.80 15.07 -14.18
CA VAL A 242 -1.52 14.14 -13.32
C VAL A 242 -1.93 14.86 -12.06
N ILE A 243 -3.19 14.66 -11.66
CA ILE A 243 -3.72 15.07 -10.36
C ILE A 243 -4.04 13.79 -9.61
N GLN A 244 -3.46 13.64 -8.43
CA GLN A 244 -3.69 12.51 -7.53
C GLN A 244 -4.14 13.04 -6.18
N GLY A 245 -5.04 12.31 -5.54
CA GLY A 245 -5.54 12.64 -4.22
C GLY A 245 -6.56 11.62 -3.75
N GLU A 246 -7.27 11.98 -2.69
CA GLU A 246 -8.27 11.11 -2.07
C GLU A 246 -9.68 11.63 -2.40
N THR A 247 -10.54 10.74 -2.91
CA THR A 247 -11.98 11.00 -2.94
C THR A 247 -12.57 10.43 -1.65
N PHE A 248 -13.28 11.26 -0.89
CA PHE A 248 -13.84 10.92 0.41
C PHE A 248 -15.25 11.51 0.56
N GLY A 249 -16.03 10.96 1.49
CA GLY A 249 -17.41 11.37 1.75
C GLY A 249 -18.28 10.22 2.28
N GLU A 250 -19.57 10.48 2.43
CA GLU A 250 -20.52 9.47 2.91
C GLU A 250 -20.53 8.23 1.99
N GLY A 251 -20.44 7.04 2.59
CA GLY A 251 -20.39 5.77 1.86
C GLY A 251 -19.03 5.44 1.22
N LEU A 252 -17.98 6.21 1.54
CA LEU A 252 -16.60 5.94 1.14
C LEU A 252 -15.73 5.75 2.38
N GLN A 253 -15.60 4.49 2.80
CA GLN A 253 -14.53 3.86 3.58
C GLN A 253 -15.01 2.46 3.98
#